data_AF-A0A1B8E365-F1
#
_entry.id   AF-A0A1B8E365-F1
#
_cell.length_a   1.000
_cell.length_b   1.000
_cell.length_c   1.000
_cell.angle_alpha   90.00
_cell.angle_beta   90.00
_cell.angle_gamma   90.00
#
_symmetry.space_group_name_H-M   'P 1'
#
loop_
_entity.id
_entity.type
_entity.pdbx_description
1 polymer ?
#
loop_
_entity_poly.entity_id
_entity_poly.type
_entity_poly.pdbx_seq_one_letter_code
_entity_poly.pdbx_strand_id
1 'polypeptide(L)'
;MGSDIKQASFTPEYHESSQFDQFDHNERHPGPSRALEAGRMGLSIIALASAVAILATSAHNLKIYNDTHVSNDFLLPLWPFEFNLGPSIALVACGSIMIVAATVSLLAGKIPSFRYNTSLHTLLTLLSAFSGLVSAIVATSFFYGINASDVTATIQSWSCHWSEVAMTSEPNFHRICKEAEAGLYLTIIMIPLFALIGAVGIMAVVHDKKVSLMAARKGSPALS
;
A
#
# COMPACT_ATOMS: atom_id res chain seq x y z
N MET A 1 -2.65 -43.43 75.32
CA MET A 1 -1.52 -44.10 74.65
C MET A 1 -2.08 -44.83 73.46
N GLY A 2 -1.79 -44.32 72.27
CA GLY A 2 -2.35 -44.79 71.01
C GLY A 2 -1.45 -45.83 70.35
N SER A 3 -2.10 -46.83 69.76
CA SER A 3 -1.67 -47.63 68.60
C SER A 3 -2.87 -48.50 68.26
N ASP A 4 -3.47 -48.32 67.08
CA ASP A 4 -3.69 -49.41 66.15
C ASP A 4 -4.24 -48.93 64.80
N ILE A 5 -3.84 -49.69 63.79
CA ILE A 5 -3.89 -49.42 62.36
C ILE A 5 -5.28 -49.77 61.81
N LYS A 6 -5.79 -48.97 60.87
CA LYS A 6 -6.72 -49.47 59.85
C LYS A 6 -6.40 -48.86 58.49
N GLN A 7 -5.97 -49.73 57.57
CA GLN A 7 -5.76 -49.43 56.15
C GLN A 7 -7.10 -49.11 55.47
N ALA A 8 -7.05 -48.18 54.51
CA ALA A 8 -8.02 -48.12 53.41
C ALA A 8 -7.26 -47.82 52.11
N SER A 9 -7.11 -48.87 51.30
CA SER A 9 -7.10 -48.92 49.83
C SER A 9 -6.66 -47.66 49.07
N PHE A 10 -5.42 -47.67 48.58
CA PHE A 10 -4.99 -46.81 47.47
C PHE A 10 -5.02 -47.63 46.18
N THR A 11 -6.09 -47.48 45.40
CA THR A 11 -6.15 -47.96 44.02
C THR A 11 -5.48 -46.91 43.12
N PRO A 12 -4.41 -47.24 42.37
CA PRO A 12 -3.87 -46.35 41.37
C PRO A 12 -4.77 -46.45 40.15
N GLU A 13 -5.70 -45.52 39.99
CA GLU A 13 -6.42 -45.38 38.73
C GLU A 13 -5.42 -44.77 37.74
N TYR A 14 -4.83 -45.63 36.92
CA TYR A 14 -4.09 -45.30 35.72
C TYR A 14 -5.04 -44.53 34.79
N HIS A 15 -5.06 -43.20 34.90
CA HIS A 15 -5.59 -42.38 33.81
C HIS A 15 -4.49 -42.24 32.77
N GLU A 16 -4.53 -43.21 31.86
CA GLU A 16 -3.83 -43.26 30.59
C GLU A 16 -3.89 -41.89 29.91
N SER A 17 -2.70 -41.40 29.58
CA SER A 17 -2.43 -40.24 28.74
C SER A 17 -3.10 -40.40 27.38
N SER A 18 -4.33 -39.89 27.25
CA SER A 18 -4.85 -39.36 26.00
C SER A 18 -4.42 -37.88 25.94
N GLN A 19 -3.15 -37.55 25.73
CA GLN A 19 -2.50 -37.51 24.41
C GLN A 19 -3.41 -37.86 23.22
N PHE A 20 -4.58 -37.24 23.15
CA PHE A 20 -5.20 -36.92 21.88
C PHE A 20 -5.18 -35.40 21.80
N ASP A 21 -4.19 -34.90 21.07
CA ASP A 21 -3.96 -33.50 20.77
C ASP A 21 -5.26 -32.71 20.63
N GLN A 22 -5.50 -31.81 21.57
CA GLN A 22 -5.31 -30.38 21.35
C GLN A 22 -5.54 -29.89 19.91
N PHE A 23 -6.67 -30.25 19.32
CA PHE A 23 -7.32 -29.52 18.23
C PHE A 23 -8.47 -28.70 18.81
N ASP A 24 -8.19 -27.97 19.89
CA ASP A 24 -8.88 -26.70 20.09
C ASP A 24 -8.42 -25.79 18.94
N HIS A 25 -9.13 -25.88 17.82
CA HIS A 25 -9.30 -24.74 16.91
C HIS A 25 -10.03 -23.65 17.70
N ASN A 26 -9.35 -23.11 18.70
CA ASN A 26 -9.62 -21.78 19.21
C ASN A 26 -9.36 -20.90 18.00
N GLU A 27 -10.41 -20.58 17.26
CA GLU A 27 -10.44 -19.51 16.29
C GLU A 27 -9.88 -18.30 17.03
N ARG A 28 -8.56 -18.09 16.89
CA ARG A 28 -7.87 -16.87 17.28
C ARG A 28 -8.41 -15.81 16.35
N HIS A 29 -9.66 -15.41 16.53
CA HIS A 29 -10.18 -14.20 15.97
C HIS A 29 -9.25 -13.12 16.50
N PRO A 30 -8.38 -12.56 15.64
CA PRO A 30 -7.52 -11.49 16.08
C PRO A 30 -8.47 -10.41 16.59
N GLY A 31 -8.24 -9.93 17.83
CA GLY A 31 -9.01 -8.80 18.35
C GLY A 31 -9.05 -7.69 17.29
N PRO A 32 -10.12 -6.89 17.22
CA PRO A 32 -10.39 -5.96 16.13
C PRO A 32 -9.18 -5.07 15.75
N SER A 33 -8.34 -4.71 16.73
CA SER A 33 -7.09 -3.96 16.51
C SER A 33 -6.02 -4.72 15.70
N ARG A 34 -5.87 -6.03 15.89
CA ARG A 34 -4.91 -6.86 15.13
C ARG A 34 -5.36 -7.08 13.69
N ALA A 35 -6.67 -7.23 13.46
CA ALA A 35 -7.23 -7.35 12.11
C ALA A 35 -7.06 -6.05 11.31
N LEU A 36 -7.33 -4.90 11.93
CA LEU A 36 -7.11 -3.57 11.35
C LEU A 36 -5.64 -3.35 10.99
N GLU A 37 -4.71 -3.71 11.88
CA GLU A 37 -3.28 -3.57 11.63
C GLU A 37 -2.79 -4.48 10.49
N ALA A 38 -3.22 -5.75 10.48
CA ALA A 38 -2.88 -6.69 9.40
C ALA A 38 -3.45 -6.23 8.05
N GLY A 39 -4.70 -5.75 8.03
CA GLY A 39 -5.33 -5.17 6.85
C GLY A 39 -4.52 -3.97 6.34
N ARG A 40 -4.17 -3.02 7.21
CA ARG A 40 -3.36 -1.85 6.85
C ARG A 40 -2.01 -2.25 6.26
N MET A 41 -1.33 -3.22 6.87
CA MET A 41 -0.05 -3.73 6.37
C MET A 41 -0.21 -4.34 4.97
N GLY A 42 -1.23 -5.18 4.76
CA GLY A 42 -1.51 -5.78 3.46
C GLY A 42 -1.78 -4.72 2.38
N LEU A 43 -2.66 -3.77 2.68
CA LEU A 43 -2.93 -2.61 1.82
C LEU A 43 -1.65 -1.84 1.49
N SER A 44 -0.81 -1.55 2.48
CA SER A 44 0.43 -0.78 2.29
C SER A 44 1.47 -1.53 1.45
N ILE A 45 1.54 -2.86 1.52
CA ILE A 45 2.40 -3.68 0.67
C ILE A 45 1.94 -3.60 -0.79
N ILE A 46 0.63 -3.73 -1.03
CA ILE A 46 0.05 -3.60 -2.37
C ILE A 46 0.29 -2.20 -2.92
N ALA A 47 0.12 -1.16 -2.09
CA ALA A 47 0.46 0.23 -2.43
C ALA A 47 1.92 0.36 -2.86
N LEU A 48 2.84 -0.22 -2.09
CA LEU A 48 4.26 -0.12 -2.38
C LEU A 48 4.61 -0.81 -3.70
N ALA A 49 4.15 -2.04 -3.89
CA ALA A 49 4.40 -2.81 -5.11
C ALA A 49 3.87 -2.08 -6.35
N SER A 50 2.63 -1.59 -6.30
CA SER A 50 2.04 -0.86 -7.41
C SER A 50 2.71 0.50 -7.64
N ALA A 51 3.17 1.20 -6.60
CA ALA A 51 3.90 2.47 -6.75
C ALA A 51 5.27 2.28 -7.40
N VAL A 52 5.97 1.20 -7.05
CA VAL A 52 7.22 0.80 -7.71
C VAL A 52 6.97 0.47 -9.17
N ALA A 53 5.90 -0.26 -9.49
CA ALA A 53 5.55 -0.57 -10.87
C ALA A 53 5.26 0.70 -11.70
N ILE A 54 4.49 1.65 -11.15
CA ILE A 54 4.23 2.95 -11.80
C ILE A 54 5.53 3.71 -12.08
N LEU A 55 6.41 3.81 -11.09
CA LEU A 55 7.69 4.48 -11.24
C LEU A 55 8.57 3.77 -12.28
N ALA A 56 8.63 2.44 -12.24
CA ALA A 56 9.46 1.65 -13.15
C ALA A 56 9.01 1.78 -14.61
N THR A 57 7.71 1.64 -14.91
CA THR A 57 7.20 1.78 -16.28
C THR A 57 7.38 3.20 -16.80
N SER A 58 7.11 4.21 -15.97
CA SER A 58 7.26 5.62 -16.36
C SER A 58 8.73 5.99 -16.60
N ALA A 59 9.64 5.53 -15.74
CA ALA A 59 11.08 5.76 -15.90
C ALA A 59 11.66 5.03 -17.12
N HIS A 60 11.23 3.79 -17.36
CA HIS A 60 11.66 3.03 -18.55
C HIS A 60 11.24 3.73 -19.84
N ASN A 61 9.98 4.16 -19.91
CA ASN A 61 9.45 4.91 -21.05
C ASN A 61 10.20 6.23 -21.29
N LEU A 62 10.51 6.97 -20.21
CA LEU A 62 11.27 8.22 -20.29
C LEU A 62 12.71 7.99 -20.74
N LYS A 63 13.33 6.88 -20.32
CA LYS A 63 14.66 6.48 -20.77
C LYS A 63 14.66 6.19 -22.27
N ILE A 64 13.69 5.41 -22.77
CA ILE A 64 13.58 5.14 -24.20
C ILE A 64 13.39 6.44 -24.99
N TYR A 65 12.53 7.34 -24.51
CA TYR A 65 12.38 8.65 -25.13
C TYR A 65 13.72 9.38 -25.20
N ASN A 66 14.46 9.48 -24.08
CA ASN A 66 15.75 10.16 -24.04
C ASN A 66 16.79 9.53 -24.98
N ASP A 67 16.81 8.19 -25.09
CA ASP A 67 17.79 7.46 -25.91
C ASP A 67 17.46 7.50 -27.41
N THR A 68 16.18 7.65 -27.76
CA THR A 68 15.70 7.62 -29.16
C THR A 68 15.30 9.00 -29.67
N HIS A 69 15.29 10.02 -28.80
CA HIS A 69 15.07 11.40 -29.18
C HIS A 69 16.29 11.93 -29.90
N VAL A 70 16.06 12.52 -31.07
CA VAL A 70 17.10 13.10 -31.92
C VAL A 70 16.77 14.56 -32.14
N SER A 71 17.80 15.42 -32.17
CA SER A 71 17.66 16.86 -32.41
C SER A 71 16.94 17.14 -33.73
N ASN A 72 16.30 18.31 -33.81
CA ASN A 72 15.53 18.77 -34.97
C ASN A 72 16.38 18.98 -36.25
N ASP A 73 17.71 18.89 -36.14
CA ASP A 73 18.64 18.98 -37.27
C ASP A 73 18.65 17.71 -38.13
N PHE A 74 18.03 16.62 -37.67
CA PHE A 74 17.96 15.36 -38.37
C PHE A 74 16.61 15.18 -39.09
N LEU A 75 16.65 14.69 -40.32
CA LEU A 75 15.50 14.60 -41.23
C LEU A 75 14.45 13.53 -40.86
N LEU A 76 14.67 12.72 -39.81
CA LEU A 76 13.76 11.66 -39.37
C LEU A 76 13.54 11.72 -37.84
N PRO A 77 12.83 12.73 -37.33
CA PRO A 77 12.43 12.76 -35.92
C PRO A 77 11.39 11.66 -35.67
N LEU A 78 11.74 10.71 -34.80
CA LEU A 78 10.87 9.59 -34.42
C LEU A 78 9.74 10.00 -33.47
N TRP A 79 9.93 11.13 -32.80
CA TRP A 79 8.99 11.76 -31.87
C TRP A 79 8.56 13.12 -32.44
N PRO A 80 7.32 13.57 -32.19
CA PRO A 80 6.83 14.83 -32.71
C PRO A 80 7.51 16.02 -32.01
N PHE A 81 7.53 17.18 -32.69
CA PHE A 81 8.21 18.40 -32.20
C PHE A 81 7.59 18.96 -30.91
N GLU A 82 6.26 18.94 -30.82
CA GLU A 82 5.49 19.38 -29.66
C GLU A 82 5.13 18.17 -28.80
N PHE A 83 6.08 17.72 -27.98
CA PHE A 83 5.93 16.54 -27.14
C PHE A 83 5.80 16.90 -25.66
N ASN A 84 4.69 16.52 -25.05
CA ASN A 84 4.41 16.83 -23.65
C ASN A 84 4.86 15.68 -22.74
N LEU A 85 5.99 15.89 -22.07
CA LEU A 85 6.56 14.98 -21.06
C LEU A 85 5.95 15.15 -19.67
N GLY A 86 5.11 16.17 -19.47
CA GLY A 86 4.50 16.54 -18.19
C GLY A 86 3.83 15.37 -17.47
N PRO A 87 2.95 14.58 -18.13
CA PRO A 87 2.31 13.43 -17.51
C PRO A 87 3.31 12.37 -17.02
N SER A 88 4.35 12.07 -17.80
CA SER A 88 5.38 11.08 -17.43
C SER A 88 6.26 11.56 -16.28
N ILE A 89 6.66 12.83 -16.30
CA ILE A 89 7.42 13.46 -15.21
C ILE A 89 6.58 13.48 -13.93
N ALA A 90 5.28 13.80 -14.03
CA ALA A 90 4.36 13.78 -12.90
C ALA A 90 4.22 12.38 -12.31
N LEU A 91 4.10 11.33 -13.14
CA LEU A 91 4.06 9.94 -12.69
C LEU A 91 5.34 9.52 -11.96
N VAL A 92 6.51 9.92 -12.45
CA VAL A 92 7.80 9.65 -11.79
C VAL A 92 7.87 10.36 -10.44
N ALA A 93 7.57 11.66 -10.41
CA ALA A 93 7.62 12.47 -9.18
C ALA A 93 6.60 11.96 -8.14
N CYS A 94 5.34 11.83 -8.52
CA CYS A 94 4.28 11.36 -7.62
C CYS A 94 4.46 9.88 -7.23
N GLY A 95 4.94 9.03 -8.14
CA GLY A 95 5.29 7.64 -7.87
C GLY A 95 6.34 7.52 -6.77
N SER A 96 7.37 8.38 -6.79
CA SER A 96 8.38 8.42 -5.74
C SER A 96 7.79 8.82 -4.38
N ILE A 97 6.88 9.80 -4.35
CA ILE A 97 6.18 10.21 -3.12
C ILE A 97 5.28 9.09 -2.59
N MET A 98 4.55 8.39 -3.48
CA MET A 98 3.72 7.25 -3.11
C MET A 98 4.54 6.10 -2.51
N ILE A 99 5.74 5.82 -3.04
CA ILE A 99 6.68 4.84 -2.46
C ILE A 99 7.08 5.24 -1.04
N VAL A 100 7.49 6.50 -0.86
CA VAL A 100 7.86 7.01 0.47
C VAL A 100 6.68 6.93 1.43
N ALA A 101 5.49 7.36 1.00
CA ALA A 101 4.27 7.27 1.78
C ALA A 101 3.97 5.82 2.20
N ALA A 102 3.90 4.88 1.25
CA ALA A 102 3.64 3.47 1.53
C ALA A 102 4.70 2.87 2.49
N THR A 103 5.97 3.22 2.31
CA THR A 103 7.06 2.77 3.19
C THR A 103 6.90 3.31 4.61
N VAL A 104 6.58 4.59 4.78
CA VAL A 104 6.31 5.19 6.10
C VAL A 104 5.14 4.49 6.79
N SER A 105 4.06 4.17 6.06
CA SER A 105 2.91 3.44 6.59
C SER A 105 3.28 2.04 7.09
N LEU A 106 4.20 1.35 6.41
CA LEU A 106 4.72 0.04 6.83
C LEU A 106 5.64 0.14 8.05
N LEU A 107 6.53 1.14 8.08
CA LEU A 107 7.48 1.34 9.17
C LEU A 107 6.78 1.73 10.48
N ALA A 108 5.70 2.50 10.39
CA ALA A 108 4.89 2.87 11.56
C ALA A 108 4.44 1.62 12.34
N GLY A 109 3.99 0.56 11.66
CA GLY A 109 3.52 -0.67 12.31
C GLY A 109 4.62 -1.64 12.74
N LYS A 110 5.83 -1.53 12.16
CA LYS A 110 6.96 -2.44 12.41
C LYS A 110 7.87 -1.98 13.54
N ILE A 111 8.04 -0.68 13.74
CA ILE A 111 8.99 -0.15 14.72
C ILE A 111 8.32 -0.05 16.09
N PRO A 112 8.76 -0.83 17.10
CA PRO A 112 8.13 -0.87 18.41
C PRO A 112 8.18 0.49 19.14
N SER A 113 9.20 1.32 18.86
CA SER A 113 9.33 2.69 19.38
C SER A 113 8.21 3.62 18.90
N PHE A 114 7.75 3.48 17.65
CA PHE A 114 6.60 4.23 17.15
C PHE A 114 5.27 3.63 17.61
N ARG A 115 5.21 2.30 17.78
CA ARG A 115 4.03 1.59 18.27
C ARG A 115 3.66 1.96 19.72
N TYR A 116 4.65 2.27 20.56
CA TYR A 116 4.41 2.68 21.95
C TYR A 116 3.74 4.06 22.05
N ASN A 117 4.01 4.95 21.08
CA ASN A 117 3.42 6.28 21.00
C ASN A 117 2.26 6.28 19.99
N THR A 118 1.07 5.83 20.43
CA THR A 118 -0.15 5.73 19.60
C THR A 118 -0.44 7.02 18.81
N SER A 119 -0.18 8.19 19.38
CA SER A 119 -0.34 9.48 18.71
C SER A 119 0.61 9.68 17.53
N LEU A 120 1.88 9.31 17.66
CA LEU A 120 2.87 9.42 16.58
C LEU A 120 2.59 8.40 15.47
N HIS A 121 2.26 7.16 15.84
CA HIS A 121 1.86 6.12 14.90
C HIS A 121 0.67 6.54 14.04
N THR A 122 -0.35 7.11 14.70
CA THR A 122 -1.56 7.63 14.04
C THR A 122 -1.22 8.78 13.10
N LEU A 123 -0.44 9.76 13.57
CA LEU A 123 -0.06 10.91 12.77
C LEU A 123 0.72 10.50 11.52
N LEU A 124 1.70 9.62 11.67
CA LEU A 124 2.50 9.11 10.55
C LEU A 124 1.64 8.35 9.53
N THR A 125 0.72 7.51 10.01
CA THR A 125 -0.19 6.75 9.14
C THR A 125 -1.13 7.68 8.38
N LEU A 126 -1.72 8.68 9.05
CA LEU A 126 -2.64 9.63 8.42
C LEU A 126 -1.91 10.53 7.43
N LEU A 127 -0.73 11.04 7.81
CA LEU A 127 0.08 11.91 6.95
C LEU A 127 0.57 11.15 5.71
N SER A 128 1.01 9.90 5.90
CA SER A 128 1.35 9.00 4.80
C SER A 128 0.15 8.80 3.86
N ALA A 129 -1.01 8.40 4.37
CA ALA A 129 -2.20 8.18 3.56
C ALA A 129 -2.63 9.45 2.80
N PHE A 130 -2.59 10.61 3.48
CA PHE A 130 -2.93 11.89 2.87
C PHE A 130 -1.95 12.28 1.76
N SER A 131 -0.63 12.19 2.03
CA SER A 131 0.39 12.52 1.03
C SER A 131 0.34 11.60 -0.20
N GLY A 132 0.08 10.30 -0.01
CA GLY A 132 -0.10 9.34 -1.09
C GLY A 132 -1.37 9.61 -1.90
N LEU A 133 -2.49 9.92 -1.23
CA LEU A 133 -3.75 10.27 -1.89
C LEU A 133 -3.62 11.55 -2.74
N VAL A 134 -3.03 12.61 -2.18
CA VAL A 134 -2.79 13.85 -2.91
C VAL A 134 -1.88 13.60 -4.12
N SER A 135 -0.82 12.81 -3.95
CA SER A 135 0.09 12.47 -5.06
C SER A 135 -0.63 11.68 -6.16
N ALA A 136 -1.48 10.71 -5.82
CA ALA A 136 -2.26 9.93 -6.79
C ALA A 136 -3.26 10.80 -7.56
N ILE A 137 -3.94 11.72 -6.86
CA ILE A 137 -4.85 12.68 -7.48
C ILE A 137 -4.08 13.61 -8.42
N VAL A 138 -2.98 14.21 -7.98
CA VAL A 138 -2.15 15.10 -8.81
C VAL A 138 -1.64 14.38 -10.05
N ALA A 139 -1.08 13.17 -9.92
CA ALA A 139 -0.62 12.39 -11.06
C ALA A 139 -1.75 12.13 -12.09
N THR A 140 -2.92 11.73 -11.59
CA THR A 140 -4.12 11.48 -12.43
C THR A 140 -4.60 12.78 -13.09
N SER A 141 -4.62 13.89 -12.37
CA SER A 141 -5.01 15.20 -12.89
C SER A 141 -4.02 15.75 -13.91
N PHE A 142 -2.73 15.51 -13.77
CA PHE A 142 -1.75 15.88 -14.81
C PHE A 142 -2.01 15.08 -16.08
N PHE A 143 -2.33 13.79 -15.94
CA PHE A 143 -2.64 12.95 -17.08
C PHE A 143 -3.92 13.38 -17.80
N TYR A 144 -5.01 13.71 -17.10
CA TYR A 144 -6.28 14.06 -17.76
C TYR A 144 -6.48 15.56 -18.01
N GLY A 145 -5.95 16.42 -17.13
CA GLY A 145 -6.17 17.86 -17.15
C GLY A 145 -5.20 18.62 -18.06
N ILE A 146 -3.95 18.18 -18.16
CA ILE A 146 -2.97 18.81 -19.07
C ILE A 146 -3.06 18.18 -20.47
N ASN A 147 -3.43 16.90 -20.55
CA ASN A 147 -3.66 16.21 -21.82
C ASN A 147 -5.02 16.52 -22.47
N ALA A 148 -5.80 17.46 -21.92
CA ALA A 148 -7.06 17.90 -22.54
C ALA A 148 -6.83 18.78 -23.78
N SER A 149 -5.60 19.23 -24.03
CA SER A 149 -5.23 19.92 -25.27
C SER A 149 -4.86 18.89 -26.35
N ASP A 150 -5.77 18.68 -27.31
CA ASP A 150 -5.65 17.80 -28.49
C ASP A 150 -4.41 18.07 -29.38
N VAL A 151 -3.61 19.09 -29.06
CA VAL A 151 -2.51 19.59 -29.90
C VAL A 151 -1.13 19.04 -29.53
N THR A 152 -0.93 18.50 -28.32
CA THR A 152 0.40 17.99 -27.90
C THR A 152 0.38 16.48 -27.67
N ALA A 153 1.21 15.74 -28.41
CA ALA A 153 1.34 14.31 -28.20
C ALA A 153 2.11 14.01 -26.89
N THR A 154 1.71 12.95 -26.18
CA THR A 154 2.41 12.43 -25.00
C THR A 154 3.05 11.09 -25.32
N ILE A 155 3.90 10.56 -24.43
CA ILE A 155 4.46 9.21 -24.59
C ILE A 155 3.35 8.16 -24.77
N GLN A 156 2.27 8.26 -23.99
CA GLN A 156 1.17 7.31 -24.10
C GLN A 156 0.40 7.47 -25.43
N SER A 157 -0.07 8.68 -25.75
CA SER A 157 -0.91 8.86 -26.95
C SER A 157 -0.13 8.56 -28.23
N TRP A 158 1.14 8.95 -28.31
CA TRP A 158 1.99 8.67 -29.47
C TRP A 158 2.30 7.18 -29.61
N SER A 159 2.77 6.53 -28.55
CA SER A 159 3.11 5.10 -28.61
C SER A 159 1.89 4.23 -28.92
N CYS A 160 0.71 4.59 -28.40
CA CYS A 160 -0.51 3.86 -28.71
C CYS A 160 -0.99 4.10 -30.15
N HIS A 161 -0.83 5.32 -30.69
CA HIS A 161 -1.16 5.61 -32.08
C HIS A 161 -0.32 4.77 -33.06
N TRP A 162 0.97 4.58 -32.78
CA TRP A 162 1.89 3.79 -33.60
C TRP A 162 2.05 2.34 -33.15
N SER A 163 1.16 1.84 -32.28
CA SER A 163 1.29 0.50 -31.68
C SER A 163 1.14 -0.67 -32.67
N GLU A 164 0.55 -0.41 -33.84
CA GLU A 164 0.40 -1.41 -34.92
C GLU A 164 1.67 -1.55 -35.78
N VAL A 165 2.61 -0.60 -35.69
CA VAL A 165 3.87 -0.66 -36.43
C VAL A 165 4.83 -1.60 -35.71
N ALA A 166 5.04 -2.78 -36.30
CA ALA A 166 5.96 -3.77 -35.76
C ALA A 166 7.41 -3.30 -35.88
N MET A 167 8.06 -3.04 -34.74
CA MET A 167 9.49 -2.71 -34.65
C MET A 167 10.24 -3.80 -33.89
N THR A 168 11.34 -4.28 -34.48
CA THR A 168 12.23 -5.30 -33.89
C THR A 168 13.33 -4.69 -33.02
N SER A 169 13.57 -3.39 -33.15
CA SER A 169 14.49 -2.59 -32.33
C SER A 169 13.71 -1.56 -31.51
N GLU A 170 14.32 -1.03 -30.45
CA GLU A 170 13.75 0.10 -29.72
C GLU A 170 13.66 1.36 -30.62
N PRO A 171 12.60 2.17 -30.48
CA PRO A 171 11.48 2.03 -29.55
C PRO A 171 10.38 1.10 -30.08
N ASN A 172 10.01 0.07 -29.30
CA ASN A 172 8.85 -0.75 -29.61
C ASN A 172 7.58 -0.09 -29.06
N PHE A 173 6.86 0.63 -29.92
CA PHE A 173 5.68 1.42 -29.53
C PHE A 173 4.54 0.59 -28.93
N HIS A 174 4.35 -0.65 -29.38
CA HIS A 174 3.37 -1.56 -28.80
C HIS A 174 3.64 -1.83 -27.31
N ARG A 175 4.89 -2.15 -26.97
CA ARG A 175 5.32 -2.38 -25.59
C ARG A 175 5.17 -1.12 -24.74
N ILE A 176 5.65 0.03 -25.23
CA ILE A 176 5.58 1.31 -24.53
C ILE A 176 4.13 1.71 -24.25
N CYS A 177 3.23 1.51 -25.21
CA CYS A 177 1.80 1.77 -25.04
C CYS A 177 1.21 0.94 -23.90
N LYS A 178 1.47 -0.37 -23.87
CA LYS A 178 0.98 -1.26 -22.81
C LYS A 178 1.55 -0.94 -21.43
N GLU A 179 2.82 -0.56 -21.37
CA GLU A 179 3.47 -0.16 -20.11
C GLU A 179 2.95 1.17 -19.58
N ALA A 180 2.71 2.15 -20.47
CA ALA A 180 2.11 3.43 -20.11
C ALA A 180 0.65 3.27 -19.65
N GLU A 181 -0.13 2.47 -20.37
CA GLU A 181 -1.51 2.12 -20.02
C GLU A 181 -1.57 1.44 -18.64
N ALA A 182 -0.70 0.48 -18.37
CA ALA A 182 -0.60 -0.17 -17.06
C ALA A 182 -0.24 0.81 -15.94
N GLY A 183 0.73 1.71 -16.18
CA GLY A 183 1.10 2.75 -15.21
C GLY A 183 -0.06 3.69 -14.86
N LEU A 184 -0.85 4.07 -15.84
CA LEU A 184 -2.05 4.88 -15.64
C LEU A 184 -3.11 4.15 -14.81
N TYR A 185 -3.46 2.92 -15.17
CA TYR A 185 -4.44 2.12 -14.43
C TYR A 185 -4.04 1.92 -12.97
N LEU A 186 -2.75 1.61 -12.72
CA LEU A 186 -2.23 1.48 -11.36
C LEU A 186 -2.34 2.79 -10.58
N THR A 187 -2.09 3.93 -11.22
CA THR A 187 -2.20 5.26 -10.58
C THR A 187 -3.64 5.57 -10.19
N ILE A 188 -4.63 5.21 -11.01
CA ILE A 188 -6.05 5.36 -10.68
C ILE A 188 -6.43 4.47 -9.49
N ILE A 189 -5.94 3.22 -9.46
CA ILE A 189 -6.18 2.27 -8.36
C ILE A 189 -5.53 2.75 -7.05
N MET A 190 -4.48 3.57 -7.09
CA MET A 190 -3.88 4.14 -5.87
C MET A 190 -4.82 5.04 -5.07
N ILE A 191 -5.75 5.73 -5.72
CA ILE A 191 -6.68 6.64 -5.05
C ILE A 191 -7.54 5.91 -4.00
N PRO A 192 -8.32 4.87 -4.35
CA PRO A 192 -9.08 4.12 -3.35
C PRO A 192 -8.16 3.39 -2.37
N LEU A 193 -6.96 2.99 -2.80
CA LEU A 193 -6.03 2.25 -1.95
C LEU A 193 -5.49 3.12 -0.80
N PHE A 194 -5.01 4.34 -1.07
CA PHE A 194 -4.60 5.28 -0.03
C PHE A 194 -5.78 5.75 0.83
N ALA A 195 -6.97 5.90 0.25
CA ALA A 195 -8.19 6.20 1.01
C ALA A 195 -8.52 5.08 2.02
N LEU A 196 -8.41 3.81 1.61
CA LEU A 196 -8.62 2.65 2.49
C LEU A 196 -7.56 2.58 3.61
N ILE A 197 -6.29 2.84 3.30
CA ILE A 197 -5.22 2.90 4.32
C ILE A 197 -5.55 3.97 5.37
N GLY A 198 -5.96 5.16 4.94
CA GLY A 198 -6.38 6.25 5.82
C GLY A 198 -7.61 5.89 6.66
N ALA A 199 -8.64 5.30 6.04
CA ALA A 199 -9.85 4.87 6.73
C ALA A 199 -9.58 3.83 7.82
N VAL A 200 -8.75 2.82 7.53
CA VAL A 200 -8.32 1.82 8.51
C VAL A 200 -7.55 2.47 9.66
N GLY A 201 -6.69 3.46 9.36
CA GLY A 201 -5.99 4.25 10.37
C GLY A 201 -6.95 5.00 11.31
N ILE A 202 -7.98 5.66 10.78
CA ILE A 202 -9.00 6.36 11.57
C ILE A 202 -9.80 5.37 12.43
N MET A 203 -10.19 4.24 11.86
CA MET A 203 -10.94 3.20 12.58
C MET A 203 -10.15 2.65 13.77
N ALA A 204 -8.84 2.47 13.63
CA ALA A 204 -7.97 2.07 14.74
C ALA A 204 -7.99 3.09 15.89
N VAL A 205 -7.89 4.39 15.58
CA VAL A 205 -7.94 5.47 16.58
C VAL A 205 -9.28 5.52 17.31
N VAL A 206 -10.38 5.39 16.58
CA VAL A 206 -11.73 5.39 17.16
C VAL A 206 -11.90 4.20 18.09
N HIS A 207 -11.38 3.04 17.71
CA HIS A 207 -11.43 1.84 18.53
C HIS A 207 -10.63 2.01 19.83
N ASP A 208 -9.41 2.53 19.74
CA ASP A 208 -8.54 2.77 20.91
C ASP A 208 -9.16 3.78 21.89
N LYS A 209 -9.78 4.85 21.38
CA LYS A 209 -10.51 5.83 22.20
C LYS A 209 -11.69 5.20 22.91
N LYS A 210 -12.50 4.40 22.22
CA LYS A 210 -13.66 3.71 22.81
C LYS A 210 -13.24 2.76 23.94
N VAL A 211 -12.20 1.97 23.71
CA VAL A 211 -11.66 1.04 24.72
C VAL A 211 -11.14 1.80 25.94
N SER A 212 -10.40 2.90 25.73
CA SER A 212 -9.87 3.73 26.82
C SER A 212 -10.99 4.36 27.67
N LEU A 213 -12.06 4.83 27.04
CA LEU A 213 -13.23 5.38 27.74
C LEU A 213 -13.97 4.32 28.56
N MET A 214 -14.14 3.11 28.02
CA MET A 214 -14.76 2.01 28.74
C MET A 214 -13.92 1.58 29.95
N ALA A 215 -12.59 1.55 29.80
CA ALA A 215 -11.67 1.27 30.91
C ALA A 215 -11.74 2.34 32.00
N ALA A 216 -11.76 3.63 31.63
CA ALA A 216 -11.92 4.74 32.58
C ALA A 216 -13.25 4.66 33.35
N ARG A 217 -14.36 4.33 32.66
CA ARG A 217 -15.69 4.18 33.29
C ARG A 217 -15.74 3.02 34.29
N LYS A 218 -15.05 1.91 34.01
CA LYS A 218 -14.98 0.73 34.90
C LYS A 218 -14.06 0.96 36.11
N GLY A 219 -13.08 1.86 35.97
CA GLY A 219 -12.10 2.19 37.00
C GLY A 219 -12.54 3.22 38.04
N SER A 220 -13.65 3.95 37.84
CA SER A 220 -14.23 4.82 38.88
C SER A 220 -14.95 3.96 39.92
N PRO A 221 -14.43 3.81 41.15
CA PRO A 221 -15.19 3.20 42.23
C PRO A 221 -16.31 4.19 42.57
N ALA A 222 -17.55 3.71 42.60
CA ALA A 222 -18.60 4.44 43.27
C ALA A 222 -18.18 4.59 44.74
N LEU A 223 -17.86 5.82 45.15
CA LEU A 223 -17.80 6.20 46.56
C LEU A 223 -19.23 6.03 47.10
N SER A 224 -19.47 4.89 47.75
CA SER A 224 -20.61 4.65 48.62
C SER A 224 -20.13 4.56 50.06
#